data_AF-Q17146-F1
#
_entry.id   AF-Q17146-F1
#
_cell.length_a   1.000
_cell.length_b   1.000
_cell.length_c   1.000
_cell.angle_alpha   90.00
_cell.angle_beta   90.00
_cell.angle_gamma   90.00
#
_symmetry.space_group_name_H-M   'P 1'
#
loop_
_entity.id
_entity.type
_entity.pdbx_description
1 polymer ?
#
loop_
_entity_poly.entity_id
_entity_poly.type
_entity_poly.pdbx_seq_one_letter_code
_entity_poly.pdbx_strand_id
1 'polypeptide(L)' 'EVKKYLSASERADLAALLNVTDTQVRK' A
#
# COMPACT_ATOMS: atom_id res chain seq x y z
N GLU A 1 8.08 -17.97 -7.47
CA GLU A 1 6.69 -17.66 -7.08
C GLU A 1 6.46 -16.17 -7.14
N VAL A 2 5.35 -15.73 -7.74
CA VAL A 2 4.95 -14.31 -7.69
C VAL A 2 4.19 -14.10 -6.38
N LYS A 3 4.73 -13.23 -5.52
CA LYS A 3 4.16 -12.92 -4.21
C LYS A 3 2.78 -12.27 -4.42
N LYS A 4 1.71 -12.97 -4.04
CA LYS A 4 0.32 -12.53 -4.27
C LYS A 4 -0.15 -11.43 -3.31
N TYR A 5 0.51 -11.28 -2.16
CA TYR A 5 0.12 -10.34 -1.11
C TYR A 5 1.32 -9.59 -0.55
N LEU A 6 1.11 -8.30 -0.28
CA LEU A 6 2.08 -7.45 0.39
C LEU A 6 1.92 -7.58 1.91
N SER A 7 3.06 -7.60 2.61
CA SER A 7 3.10 -7.46 4.07
C SER A 7 2.67 -6.05 4.51
N ALA A 8 2.47 -5.85 5.81
CA ALA A 8 2.11 -4.54 6.35
C ALA A 8 3.15 -3.46 6.00
N SER A 9 4.45 -3.76 6.13
CA SER A 9 5.53 -2.84 5.78
C SER A 9 5.55 -2.52 4.28
N GLU A 10 5.42 -3.55 3.43
CA GLU A 10 5.40 -3.33 1.97
C GLU A 10 4.17 -2.51 1.52
N ARG A 11 3.04 -2.60 2.24
CA ARG A 11 1.87 -1.73 1.98
C ARG A 11 2.13 -0.29 2.40
N ALA A 12 2.83 -0.07 3.52
CA ALA A 12 3.17 1.28 3.98
C ALA A 12 4.15 1.96 3.00
N ASP A 13 5.17 1.23 2.54
CA ASP A 13 6.15 1.73 1.57
C ASP A 13 5.48 2.06 0.22
N LEU A 14 4.57 1.19 -0.24
CA LEU A 14 3.79 1.44 -1.46
C LEU A 14 2.84 2.63 -1.31
N ALA A 15 2.19 2.80 -0.16
CA ALA A 15 1.32 3.95 0.10
C ALA A 15 2.10 5.27 0.07
N ALA A 16 3.31 5.27 0.65
CA ALA A 16 4.24 6.41 0.60
C ALA A 16 4.69 6.70 -0.84
N LEU A 17 5.03 5.67 -1.62
CA LEU A 17 5.46 5.82 -3.02
C LEU A 17 4.34 6.38 -3.92
N LEU A 18 3.10 5.93 -3.69
CA LEU A 18 1.96 6.35 -4.49
C LEU A 18 1.37 7.71 -4.05
N ASN A 19 1.96 8.37 -3.04
CA ASN A 19 1.40 9.58 -2.41
C ASN A 19 -0.06 9.39 -1.96
N VAL A 20 -0.44 8.15 -1.66
CA VAL A 20 -1.78 7.78 -1.20
C VAL A 20 -1.78 8.08 0.29
N THR A 21 -1.97 9.34 0.63
CA THR A 21 -2.32 9.71 2.01
C THR A 21 -3.68 9.09 2.36
N ASP A 22 -3.87 8.75 3.64
CA ASP A 22 -5.00 7.99 4.26
C ASP A 22 -6.41 8.30 3.71
N THR A 23 -6.58 9.46 3.08
CA THR A 23 -7.81 9.97 2.47
C THR A 23 -8.34 9.22 1.24
N GLN A 24 -7.62 8.26 0.64
CA GLN A 24 -8.07 7.59 -0.60
C GLN A 24 -8.83 6.27 -0.42
N VAL A 25 -9.00 5.76 0.82
CA VAL A 25 -9.79 4.54 1.09
C VAL A 25 -11.15 4.89 1.71
N ARG A 26 -11.78 5.98 1.22
CA ARG A 26 -13.19 6.28 1.51
C ARG A 26 -14.00 6.18 0.23
N LYS A 27 -14.52 4.98 -0.04
CA LYS A 27 -15.85 4.72 -0.60
C LYS A 27 -16.21 3.26 -0.42
#